data_AF-A0ABD3T3N1-F1
#
_entry.id   AF-A0ABD3T3N1-F1
#
_cell.length_a   1.000
_cell.length_b   1.000
_cell.length_c   1.000
_cell.angle_alpha   90.00
_cell.angle_beta   90.00
_cell.angle_gamma   90.00
#
_symmetry.space_group_name_H-M   'P 1'
#
loop_
_entity.id
_entity.type
_entity.pdbx_description
1 polymer ?
#
loop_
_entity_poly.entity_id
_entity_poly.type
_entity_poly.pdbx_seq_one_letter_code
_entity_poly.pdbx_strand_id
1 'polypeptide(L)'
;MEDCTTFRDLLLACINNVLVATNQMSWMEYPTRLSAEDSRVVKTALRLCKEFQDHDPQRFQQILSICRDLHITKENIYVAYSSICEGGMHWSKVVALLVFARTMSVECYRRSDVKMISCILEWTCEFVCRFVQEWMIKNGGWSGFVEHFTPRDTMCWKSLYDTVKHVVVGKLALKSF
;
A
#
# COMPACT_ATOMS: atom_id res chain seq x y z
N MET A 1 15.07 -1.21 -14.64
CA MET A 1 15.35 -1.97 -13.40
C MET A 1 15.16 -1.10 -12.15
N GLU A 2 14.77 0.17 -12.28
CA GLU A 2 14.68 1.13 -11.17
C GLU A 2 13.33 1.07 -10.43
N ASP A 3 12.23 0.73 -11.10
CA ASP A 3 10.89 0.91 -10.53
C ASP A 3 10.54 0.00 -9.34
N CYS A 4 10.99 -1.26 -9.36
CA CYS A 4 10.71 -2.23 -8.31
C CYS A 4 11.46 -1.94 -7.02
N THR A 5 12.69 -1.46 -7.12
CA THR A 5 13.50 -1.03 -5.97
C THR A 5 12.87 0.20 -5.33
N THR A 6 12.49 1.19 -6.14
CA THR A 6 11.76 2.38 -5.66
C THR A 6 10.43 2.02 -5.01
N PHE A 7 9.66 1.05 -5.54
CA PHE A 7 8.42 0.60 -4.89
C PHE A 7 8.68 -0.01 -3.51
N ARG A 8 9.71 -0.86 -3.41
CA ARG A 8 10.12 -1.49 -2.15
C ARG A 8 10.49 -0.44 -1.12
N ASP A 9 11.35 0.51 -1.50
CA ASP A 9 11.82 1.56 -0.60
C ASP A 9 10.67 2.48 -0.17
N LEU A 10 9.76 2.79 -1.08
CA LEU A 10 8.57 3.57 -0.78
C LEU A 10 7.63 2.84 0.18
N LEU A 11 7.38 1.54 -0.01
CA LEU A 11 6.57 0.75 0.92
C LEU A 11 7.25 0.66 2.30
N LEU A 12 8.56 0.46 2.34
CA LEU A 12 9.36 0.51 3.57
C LEU A 12 9.19 1.87 4.28
N ALA A 13 9.29 2.98 3.55
CA ALA A 13 9.11 4.33 4.10
C ALA A 13 7.71 4.53 4.69
N CYS A 14 6.68 4.08 3.97
CA CYS A 14 5.28 4.15 4.40
C CYS A 14 5.01 3.33 5.68
N ILE A 15 5.60 2.14 5.79
CA ILE A 15 5.44 1.29 6.99
C ILE A 15 6.26 1.88 8.16
N ASN A 16 7.52 2.27 7.93
CA ASN A 16 8.37 2.91 8.94
C ASN A 16 7.75 4.19 9.51
N ASN A 17 7.18 5.06 8.66
CA ASN A 17 6.57 6.30 9.11
C ASN A 17 5.44 6.06 10.12
N VAL A 18 4.64 5.01 9.92
CA VAL A 18 3.56 4.64 10.85
C VAL A 18 4.11 4.03 12.14
N LEU A 19 5.06 3.11 12.04
CA LEU A 19 5.58 2.38 13.21
C LEU A 19 6.44 3.27 14.13
N VAL A 20 7.20 4.20 13.55
CA VAL A 20 7.92 5.24 14.30
C VAL A 20 6.94 6.18 15.00
N ALA A 21 5.84 6.57 14.35
CA ALA A 21 4.81 7.42 14.95
C ALA A 21 4.07 6.75 16.12
N THR A 22 4.01 5.42 16.16
CA THR A 22 3.38 4.65 17.27
C THR A 22 4.35 4.29 18.40
N ASN A 23 5.55 4.88 18.43
CA ASN A 23 6.51 4.84 19.53
C ASN A 23 7.04 3.45 19.94
N GLN A 24 7.14 2.50 19.00
CA GLN A 24 7.86 1.24 19.20
C GLN A 24 8.72 0.94 17.97
N MET A 25 10.04 1.00 18.16
CA MET A 25 11.14 0.43 17.36
C MET A 25 11.07 0.52 15.82
N SER A 26 12.12 1.08 15.19
CA SER A 26 12.39 0.88 13.76
C SER A 26 12.59 -0.62 13.50
N TRP A 27 11.61 -1.27 12.86
CA TRP A 27 11.58 -2.71 12.61
C TRP A 27 12.61 -3.14 11.54
N MET A 28 13.22 -2.18 10.83
CA MET A 28 14.48 -2.30 10.06
C MET A 28 15.14 -0.91 9.93
N GLU A 29 16.47 -0.83 9.87
CA GLU A 29 17.15 0.42 9.47
C GLU A 29 16.80 0.72 8.01
N TYR A 30 16.18 1.88 7.79
CA TYR A 30 15.81 2.33 6.46
C TYR A 30 17.07 2.69 5.65
N PRO A 31 17.34 2.07 4.49
CA PRO A 31 18.48 2.44 3.67
C PRO A 31 18.39 3.92 3.28
N THR A 32 19.36 4.72 3.74
CA THR A 32 19.32 6.19 3.68
C THR A 32 19.58 6.77 2.27
N ARG A 33 19.49 5.96 1.21
CA ARG A 33 19.84 6.38 -0.16
C ARG A 33 18.61 6.46 -1.06
N LEU A 34 17.75 7.42 -0.78
CA LEU A 34 16.78 7.90 -1.76
C LEU A 34 17.38 9.09 -2.51
N SER A 35 17.31 9.09 -3.84
CA SER A 35 17.67 10.26 -4.65
C SER A 35 16.71 11.43 -4.40
N ALA A 36 17.04 12.63 -4.88
CA ALA A 36 16.16 13.79 -4.76
C ALA A 36 14.81 13.61 -5.48
N GLU A 37 14.76 12.81 -6.54
CA GLU A 37 13.52 12.45 -7.23
C GLU A 37 12.70 11.48 -6.40
N ASP A 38 13.35 10.46 -5.82
CA ASP A 38 12.73 9.54 -4.88
C ASP A 38 12.14 10.29 -3.66
N SER A 39 12.75 11.40 -3.23
CA SER A 39 12.21 12.24 -2.16
C SER A 39 10.83 12.82 -2.47
N ARG A 40 10.56 13.24 -3.71
CA ARG A 40 9.23 13.78 -4.10
C ARG A 40 8.19 12.67 -4.14
N VAL A 41 8.54 11.53 -4.73
CA VAL A 41 7.67 10.36 -4.83
C VAL A 41 7.29 9.87 -3.43
N VAL A 42 8.27 9.74 -2.54
CA VAL A 42 8.08 9.33 -1.14
C VAL A 42 7.23 10.33 -0.39
N LYS A 43 7.47 11.64 -0.52
CA LYS A 43 6.62 12.67 0.10
C LYS A 43 5.18 12.59 -0.37
N THR A 44 4.94 12.42 -1.67
CA THR A 44 3.60 12.28 -2.24
C THR A 44 2.90 11.03 -1.71
N ALA A 45 3.58 9.88 -1.70
CA ALA A 45 3.02 8.64 -1.18
C ALA A 45 2.71 8.71 0.31
N LEU A 46 3.61 9.27 1.13
CA LEU A 46 3.38 9.47 2.56
C LEU A 46 2.19 10.40 2.80
N ARG A 47 2.08 11.50 2.04
CA ARG A 47 0.93 12.41 2.10
C ARG A 47 -0.37 11.67 1.79
N LEU A 48 -0.44 10.93 0.68
CA LEU A 48 -1.64 10.19 0.28
C LEU A 48 -2.01 9.10 1.30
N CYS A 49 -1.02 8.40 1.84
CA CYS A 49 -1.26 7.38 2.86
C CYS A 49 -1.76 8.01 4.19
N LYS A 50 -1.32 9.23 4.51
CA LYS A 50 -1.82 10.00 5.66
C LYS A 50 -3.24 10.52 5.40
N GLU A 51 -3.48 11.14 4.25
CA GLU A 51 -4.82 11.61 3.84
C GLU A 51 -5.83 10.46 3.82
N PHE A 52 -5.44 9.26 3.37
CA PHE A 52 -6.29 8.05 3.46
C PHE A 52 -6.67 7.69 4.90
N GLN A 53 -5.82 7.97 5.88
CA GLN A 53 -6.12 7.66 7.27
C GLN A 53 -7.00 8.76 7.89
N ASP A 54 -6.70 10.01 7.56
CA ASP A 54 -7.31 11.19 8.18
C ASP A 54 -8.66 11.57 7.55
N HIS A 55 -8.92 11.21 6.28
CA HIS A 55 -10.13 11.61 5.55
C HIS A 55 -11.42 10.98 6.11
N ASP A 56 -11.40 9.68 6.41
CA ASP A 56 -12.52 8.99 7.04
C ASP A 56 -11.99 7.96 8.05
N PRO A 57 -11.72 8.41 9.30
CA PRO A 57 -11.19 7.55 10.34
C PRO A 57 -12.10 6.35 10.65
N GLN A 58 -13.42 6.49 10.50
CA GLN A 58 -14.36 5.39 10.74
C GLN A 58 -14.21 4.29 9.69
N ARG A 59 -14.16 4.64 8.40
CA ARG A 59 -13.90 3.67 7.32
C ARG A 59 -12.51 3.05 7.44
N PHE A 60 -11.51 3.84 7.81
CA PHE A 60 -10.18 3.31 8.06
C PHE A 60 -10.16 2.27 9.19
N GLN A 61 -10.86 2.53 10.29
CA GLN A 61 -11.02 1.56 11.38
C GLN A 61 -11.77 0.30 10.94
N GLN A 62 -12.80 0.42 10.08
CA GLN A 62 -13.48 -0.74 9.51
C GLN A 62 -12.56 -1.60 8.64
N ILE A 63 -11.71 -0.99 7.82
CA ILE A 63 -10.72 -1.72 7.04
C ILE A 63 -9.73 -2.43 7.97
N LEU A 64 -9.23 -1.73 9.00
CA LEU A 64 -8.34 -2.33 10.00
C LEU A 64 -8.98 -3.52 10.72
N SER A 65 -10.25 -3.43 11.12
CA SER A 65 -10.94 -4.54 11.79
C SER A 65 -11.07 -5.76 10.88
N ILE A 66 -11.32 -5.56 9.58
CA ILE A 66 -11.43 -6.72 8.68
C ILE A 66 -10.05 -7.27 8.30
N CYS A 67 -9.04 -6.41 8.11
CA CYS A 67 -7.65 -6.83 7.97
C CYS A 67 -7.19 -7.67 9.17
N ARG A 68 -7.73 -7.42 10.36
CA ARG A 68 -7.45 -8.23 11.55
C ARG A 68 -7.94 -9.66 11.39
N ASP A 69 -9.11 -9.86 10.80
CA ASP A 69 -9.68 -11.21 10.64
C ASP A 69 -9.13 -11.95 9.41
N LEU A 70 -8.35 -11.24 8.56
CA LEU A 70 -7.75 -11.83 7.38
C LEU A 70 -6.56 -12.73 7.74
N HIS A 71 -6.61 -13.99 7.30
CA HIS A 71 -5.47 -14.89 7.38
C HIS A 71 -4.42 -14.49 6.34
N ILE A 72 -3.25 -14.08 6.79
CA ILE A 72 -2.20 -13.50 5.96
C ILE A 72 -1.41 -14.62 5.28
N THR A 73 -1.64 -14.80 3.98
CA THR A 73 -0.90 -15.73 3.12
C THR A 73 -0.61 -15.06 1.78
N LYS A 74 0.41 -15.54 1.05
CA LYS A 74 0.75 -15.03 -0.29
C LYS A 74 -0.46 -15.04 -1.22
N GLU A 75 -1.18 -16.17 -1.25
CA GLU A 75 -2.41 -16.32 -2.03
C GLU A 75 -3.46 -15.26 -1.65
N ASN A 76 -3.64 -15.03 -0.35
CA ASN A 76 -4.65 -14.08 0.09
C ASN A 76 -4.35 -12.64 -0.32
N ILE A 77 -3.08 -12.26 -0.22
CA ILE A 77 -2.55 -10.96 -0.65
C ILE A 77 -2.65 -10.82 -2.18
N TYR A 78 -2.30 -11.86 -2.95
CA TYR A 78 -2.35 -11.81 -4.41
C TYR A 78 -3.77 -11.61 -4.94
N VAL A 79 -4.74 -12.37 -4.43
CA VAL A 79 -6.15 -12.18 -4.82
C VAL A 79 -6.64 -10.80 -4.42
N ALA A 80 -6.21 -10.29 -3.26
CA ALA A 80 -6.57 -8.94 -2.84
C ALA A 80 -6.05 -7.89 -3.84
N TYR A 81 -4.79 -8.01 -4.26
CA TYR A 81 -4.21 -7.13 -5.27
C TYR A 81 -4.86 -7.29 -6.65
N SER A 82 -5.17 -8.52 -7.08
CA SER A 82 -5.92 -8.75 -8.30
C SER A 82 -7.27 -8.04 -8.28
N SER A 83 -8.01 -8.10 -7.17
CA SER A 83 -9.29 -7.41 -7.04
C SER A 83 -9.14 -5.89 -7.02
N ILE A 84 -8.08 -5.33 -6.42
CA ILE A 84 -7.75 -3.90 -6.55
C ILE A 84 -7.54 -3.52 -8.02
N CYS A 85 -6.87 -4.39 -8.79
CA CYS A 85 -6.54 -4.17 -10.18
C CYS A 85 -7.69 -4.44 -11.17
N GLU A 86 -8.83 -5.00 -10.73
CA GLU A 86 -9.99 -5.30 -11.58
C GLU A 86 -10.54 -4.06 -12.30
N GLY A 87 -10.82 -4.17 -13.60
CA GLY A 87 -11.32 -3.05 -14.40
C GLY A 87 -10.23 -2.09 -14.91
N GLY A 88 -8.95 -2.47 -14.84
CA GLY A 88 -7.82 -1.74 -15.43
C GLY A 88 -7.00 -0.93 -14.42
N MET A 89 -5.77 -0.58 -14.80
CA MET A 89 -4.82 0.06 -13.89
C MET A 89 -4.82 1.59 -14.02
N HIS A 90 -4.74 2.28 -12.87
CA HIS A 90 -4.52 3.74 -12.77
C HIS A 90 -3.76 4.07 -11.48
N TRP A 91 -3.24 5.30 -11.36
CA TRP A 91 -2.38 5.70 -10.24
C TRP A 91 -3.03 5.55 -8.86
N SER A 92 -4.34 5.79 -8.74
CA SER A 92 -5.08 5.57 -7.48
C SER A 92 -5.08 4.12 -7.02
N LYS A 93 -4.94 3.15 -7.95
CA LYS A 93 -4.79 1.73 -7.59
C LYS A 93 -3.39 1.41 -7.09
N VAL A 94 -2.35 2.09 -7.59
CA VAL A 94 -1.00 2.01 -6.98
C VAL A 94 -1.06 2.47 -5.52
N VAL A 95 -1.78 3.57 -5.26
CA VAL A 95 -2.03 4.04 -3.89
C VAL A 95 -2.81 3.00 -3.08
N ALA A 96 -3.83 2.36 -3.64
CA ALA A 96 -4.60 1.31 -2.98
C ALA A 96 -3.72 0.12 -2.56
N LEU A 97 -2.83 -0.35 -3.45
CA LEU A 97 -1.87 -1.42 -3.17
C LEU A 97 -0.94 -1.03 -2.01
N LEU A 98 -0.40 0.18 -2.04
CA LEU A 98 0.49 0.72 -1.00
C LEU A 98 -0.22 0.83 0.36
N VAL A 99 -1.41 1.41 0.38
CA VAL A 99 -2.23 1.58 1.58
C VAL A 99 -2.60 0.23 2.18
N PHE A 100 -3.02 -0.73 1.34
CA PHE A 100 -3.36 -2.08 1.79
C PHE A 100 -2.14 -2.79 2.39
N ALA A 101 -1.01 -2.82 1.67
CA ALA A 101 0.24 -3.42 2.14
C ALA A 101 0.72 -2.81 3.47
N ARG A 102 0.66 -1.48 3.59
CA ARG A 102 0.98 -0.75 4.83
C ARG A 102 0.07 -1.17 5.97
N THR A 103 -1.25 -1.22 5.72
CA THR A 103 -2.25 -1.58 6.72
C THR A 103 -2.06 -3.00 7.25
N MET A 104 -1.80 -3.96 6.35
CA MET A 104 -1.49 -5.35 6.72
C MET A 104 -0.19 -5.45 7.53
N SER A 105 0.84 -4.70 7.13
CA SER A 105 2.13 -4.69 7.84
C SER A 105 2.03 -4.13 9.26
N VAL A 106 1.26 -3.06 9.46
CA VAL A 106 0.99 -2.50 10.78
C VAL A 106 0.22 -3.49 11.65
N GLU A 107 -0.71 -4.24 11.05
CA GLU A 107 -1.46 -5.28 11.77
C GLU A 107 -0.57 -6.48 12.16
N CYS A 108 0.35 -6.92 11.28
CA CYS A 108 1.38 -7.91 11.63
C CYS A 108 2.27 -7.43 12.78
N TYR A 109 2.68 -6.16 12.74
CA TYR A 109 3.49 -5.57 13.80
C TYR A 109 2.77 -5.60 15.16
N ARG A 110 1.49 -5.25 15.20
CA ARG A 110 0.66 -5.32 16.42
C ARG A 110 0.56 -6.73 17.01
N ARG A 111 0.71 -7.77 16.17
CA ARG A 111 0.73 -9.19 16.58
C ARG A 111 2.13 -9.71 16.92
N SER A 112 3.13 -8.83 16.85
CA SER A 112 4.55 -9.20 16.97
C SER A 112 5.04 -10.18 15.90
N ASP A 113 4.39 -10.22 14.73
CA ASP A 113 4.78 -11.06 13.60
C ASP A 113 5.62 -10.27 12.57
N VAL A 114 6.84 -9.93 12.99
CA VAL A 114 7.78 -9.12 12.16
C VAL A 114 8.21 -9.88 10.90
N LYS A 115 8.26 -11.23 10.96
CA LYS A 115 8.59 -12.07 9.80
C LYS A 115 7.54 -11.90 8.70
N MET A 116 6.26 -11.85 9.07
CA MET A 116 5.18 -11.63 8.11
C MET A 116 5.25 -10.27 7.42
N ILE A 117 5.77 -9.22 8.09
CA ILE A 117 5.98 -7.92 7.45
C ILE A 117 6.95 -8.04 6.27
N SER A 118 8.05 -8.78 6.45
CA SER A 118 9.02 -9.04 5.38
C SER A 118 8.39 -9.83 4.23
N CYS A 119 7.57 -10.84 4.54
CA CYS A 119 6.80 -11.57 3.53
C CYS A 119 5.84 -10.67 2.75
N ILE A 120 5.09 -9.79 3.42
CA ILE A 120 4.18 -8.84 2.76
C ILE A 120 4.96 -7.93 1.82
N LEU A 121 6.11 -7.39 2.26
CA LEU A 121 6.97 -6.56 1.42
C LEU A 121 7.40 -7.30 0.16
N GLU A 122 7.89 -8.53 0.30
CA GLU A 122 8.33 -9.37 -0.84
C GLU A 122 7.18 -9.68 -1.79
N TRP A 123 6.04 -10.15 -1.27
CA TRP A 123 4.88 -10.51 -2.08
C TRP A 123 4.31 -9.31 -2.83
N THR A 124 4.33 -8.14 -2.20
CA THR A 124 3.87 -6.90 -2.84
C THR A 124 4.81 -6.45 -3.94
N CYS A 125 6.12 -6.48 -3.70
CA CYS A 125 7.10 -6.14 -4.72
C CYS A 125 7.01 -7.10 -5.90
N GLU A 126 6.94 -8.42 -5.65
CA GLU A 126 6.78 -9.43 -6.69
C GLU A 126 5.53 -9.20 -7.53
N PHE A 127 4.39 -8.89 -6.90
CA PHE A 127 3.14 -8.59 -7.60
C PHE A 127 3.27 -7.33 -8.47
N VAL A 128 3.81 -6.25 -7.92
CA VAL A 128 3.98 -4.98 -8.66
C VAL A 128 4.91 -5.17 -9.84
N CYS A 129 6.08 -5.79 -9.64
CA CYS A 129 7.02 -6.06 -10.72
C CYS A 129 6.38 -6.90 -11.84
N ARG A 130 5.58 -7.90 -11.47
CA ARG A 130 5.01 -8.84 -12.43
C ARG A 130 3.80 -8.29 -13.18
N PHE A 131 2.93 -7.52 -12.52
CA PHE A 131 1.61 -7.18 -13.07
C PHE A 131 1.36 -5.69 -13.24
N VAL A 132 2.11 -4.82 -12.56
CA VAL A 132 1.83 -3.39 -12.49
C VAL A 132 2.93 -2.55 -13.16
N GLN A 133 4.17 -3.02 -13.11
CA GLN A 133 5.35 -2.27 -13.55
C GLN A 133 5.26 -1.84 -15.01
N GLU A 134 4.85 -2.72 -15.92
CA GLU A 134 4.75 -2.37 -17.34
C GLU A 134 3.78 -1.20 -17.57
N TRP A 135 2.65 -1.19 -16.86
CA TRP A 135 1.70 -0.09 -16.91
C TRP A 135 2.31 1.19 -16.35
N MET A 136 3.01 1.13 -15.22
CA MET A 136 3.67 2.31 -14.62
C MET A 136 4.68 2.94 -15.58
N ILE A 137 5.53 2.13 -16.22
CA ILE A 137 6.51 2.59 -17.20
C ILE A 137 5.80 3.30 -18.37
N LYS A 138 4.73 2.70 -18.90
CA LYS A 138 3.93 3.29 -19.99
C LYS A 138 3.24 4.60 -19.61
N ASN A 139 3.06 4.88 -18.32
CA ASN A 139 2.36 6.07 -17.82
C ASN A 139 3.31 7.10 -17.16
N GLY A 140 4.58 7.12 -17.58
CA GLY A 140 5.56 8.13 -17.14
C GLY A 140 6.30 7.78 -15.86
N GLY A 141 6.24 6.52 -15.41
CA GLY A 141 6.93 6.04 -14.22
C GLY A 141 6.54 6.82 -12.97
N TRP A 142 7.46 6.90 -12.00
CA TRP A 142 7.23 7.63 -10.76
C TRP A 142 7.07 9.15 -10.93
N SER A 143 7.60 9.73 -12.01
CA SER A 143 7.32 11.13 -12.37
C SER A 143 5.84 11.33 -12.70
N GLY A 144 5.25 10.44 -13.51
CA GLY A 144 3.82 10.44 -13.81
C GLY A 144 2.94 10.27 -12.57
N PHE A 145 3.39 9.49 -11.57
CA PHE A 145 2.71 9.37 -10.28
C PHE A 145 2.66 10.70 -9.52
N VAL A 146 3.79 11.42 -9.43
CA VAL A 146 3.86 12.71 -8.73
C VAL A 146 3.04 13.77 -9.46
N GLU A 147 3.07 13.78 -10.79
CA GLU A 147 2.28 14.68 -11.62
C GLU A 147 0.77 14.43 -11.48
N HIS A 148 0.33 13.17 -11.40
CA HIS A 148 -1.08 12.84 -11.21
C HIS A 148 -1.62 13.29 -9.85
N PHE A 149 -0.80 13.25 -8.81
CA PHE A 149 -1.17 13.64 -7.45
C PHE A 149 -0.57 14.99 -7.06
N THR A 150 -0.59 15.96 -7.98
CA THR A 150 -0.19 17.31 -7.61
C THR A 150 -1.07 17.82 -6.45
N PRO A 151 -0.56 18.69 -5.55
CA PRO A 151 -1.31 19.14 -4.38
C PRO A 151 -2.67 19.83 -4.67
N ARG A 152 -2.99 20.08 -5.93
CA ARG A 152 -4.26 20.67 -6.38
C ARG A 152 -5.32 19.62 -6.75
N ASP A 153 -4.93 18.38 -7.00
CA ASP A 153 -5.84 17.30 -7.41
C ASP A 153 -6.29 16.50 -6.18
N THR A 154 -7.56 16.64 -5.83
CA THR A 154 -8.16 15.91 -4.72
C THR A 154 -8.47 14.49 -5.18
N MET A 155 -7.88 13.48 -4.52
CA MET A 155 -8.21 12.09 -4.78
C MET A 155 -9.66 11.81 -4.36
N CYS A 156 -10.39 11.00 -5.15
CA CYS A 156 -11.72 10.52 -4.74
C CYS A 156 -11.57 9.43 -3.67
N TRP A 157 -11.41 9.86 -2.41
CA TRP A 157 -11.20 8.98 -1.26
C TRP A 157 -12.30 7.93 -1.11
N LYS A 158 -13.56 8.30 -1.41
CA LYS A 158 -14.69 7.36 -1.39
C LYS A 158 -14.44 6.14 -2.29
N SER A 159 -14.01 6.37 -3.54
CA SER A 159 -13.72 5.29 -4.48
C SER A 159 -12.55 4.41 -4.02
N LEU A 160 -11.53 5.02 -3.40
CA LEU A 160 -10.40 4.26 -2.83
C LEU A 160 -10.86 3.36 -1.67
N TYR A 161 -11.64 3.90 -0.73
CA TYR A 161 -12.19 3.12 0.37
C TYR A 161 -13.09 2.00 -0.13
N ASP A 162 -13.95 2.26 -1.12
CA ASP A 162 -14.86 1.26 -1.67
C ASP A 162 -14.06 0.13 -2.35
N THR A 163 -12.97 0.45 -3.05
CA THR A 163 -12.05 -0.53 -3.65
C THR A 163 -11.37 -1.39 -2.58
N VAL A 164 -10.75 -0.77 -1.57
CA VAL A 164 -10.05 -1.49 -0.50
C VAL A 164 -11.04 -2.31 0.33
N LYS A 165 -12.23 -1.77 0.61
CA LYS A 165 -13.30 -2.47 1.32
C LYS A 165 -13.84 -3.66 0.53
N HIS A 166 -14.08 -3.52 -0.78
CA HIS A 166 -14.58 -4.62 -1.62
C HIS A 166 -13.64 -5.83 -1.57
N VAL A 167 -12.34 -5.58 -1.70
CA VAL A 167 -11.28 -6.58 -1.61
C VAL A 167 -11.30 -7.30 -0.27
N VAL A 168 -11.47 -6.53 0.80
CA VAL A 168 -11.38 -6.97 2.19
C VAL A 168 -12.66 -7.70 2.63
N VAL A 169 -13.84 -7.22 2.23
CA VAL A 169 -15.16 -7.81 2.53
C VAL A 169 -15.49 -9.00 1.63
N GLY A 170 -15.16 -8.93 0.34
CA GLY A 170 -15.41 -9.99 -0.64
C GLY A 170 -14.79 -11.34 -0.24
N LYS A 171 -13.75 -11.32 0.62
CA LYS A 171 -13.12 -12.53 1.18
C LYS A 171 -13.70 -13.04 2.50
N LEU A 172 -14.35 -12.21 3.31
CA LEU A 172 -15.12 -12.74 4.44
C LEU A 172 -16.33 -13.56 3.94
N ALA A 173 -16.94 -13.12 2.83
CA ALA A 173 -18.08 -13.81 2.23
C ALA A 173 -17.73 -15.18 1.60
N LEU A 174 -16.46 -15.40 1.22
CA LEU A 174 -16.00 -16.67 0.65
C LEU A 174 -15.47 -17.68 1.69
N LYS A 175 -15.30 -17.25 2.95
CA LYS A 175 -14.92 -18.15 4.06
C LYS A 175 -16.11 -18.61 4.91
N SER A 176 -17.34 -18.21 4.55
CA SER A 176 -18.58 -18.62 5.21
C SER A 176 -19.31 -19.78 4.51
N PHE A 177 -18.64 -20.51 3.62
CA PHE A 177 -19.14 -21.74 2.99
C PHE A 177 -18.14 -22.87 3.14
#